data_AF-A0AAW5SXX4-F1
#
_entry.id   AF-A0AAW5SXX4-F1
#
_cell.length_a   1.000
_cell.length_b   1.000
_cell.length_c   1.000
_cell.angle_alpha   90.00
_cell.angle_beta   90.00
_cell.angle_gamma   90.00
#
_symmetry.space_group_name_H-M   'P 1'
#
loop_
_entity.id
_entity.type
_entity.pdbx_description
1 polymer ?
#
loop_
_entity_poly.entity_id
_entity_poly.type
_entity_poly.pdbx_seq_one_letter_code
_entity_poly.pdbx_strand_id
1 'polypeptide(L)'
;MDWEFEGEVFQWRGPAPYFFVATPAHVDQFLRAHHSELTYGWGVIPAQVRIGTTEVTTSLIPKDGVYLVPLKVALRRPEGIDDGDQVRVRLQVSRHHSDVPRESPGMSTFVIDAAVAIKLASDNAVIPARHSLTAPTLLRSQVLALVYASVRRGEVDERTGRKVLDDIRALKIRFLGDRSLEDHAWRLANTMNWPDVHQVEYIVLTQLQADALVTLNDELAAAARAFVKTASLADVLQP
;
A
#
# COMPACT_ATOMS: atom_id res chain seq x y z
N MET A 1 4.01 -23.14 -1.54
CA MET A 1 4.32 -24.15 -0.50
C MET A 1 3.12 -24.17 0.40
N ASP A 2 2.61 -25.37 0.67
CA ASP A 2 1.25 -25.55 1.13
C ASP A 2 1.24 -26.39 2.41
N TRP A 3 0.48 -25.95 3.41
CA TRP A 3 0.31 -26.62 4.70
C TRP A 3 -1.17 -26.77 5.03
N GLU A 4 -1.51 -27.81 5.79
CA GLU A 4 -2.81 -27.97 6.40
C GLU A 4 -2.61 -28.28 7.89
N PHE A 5 -3.23 -27.50 8.76
CA PHE A 5 -3.11 -27.66 10.21
C PHE A 5 -4.38 -27.23 10.94
N GLU A 6 -4.53 -27.69 12.18
CA GLU A 6 -5.61 -27.26 13.09
C GLU A 6 -5.07 -26.26 14.10
N GLY A 7 -5.89 -25.28 14.47
CA GLY A 7 -5.55 -24.32 15.50
C GLY A 7 -6.78 -23.62 16.08
N GLU A 8 -6.60 -23.14 17.31
CA GLU A 8 -7.61 -22.39 18.04
C GLU A 8 -7.69 -20.95 17.54
N VAL A 9 -8.90 -20.48 17.33
CA VAL A 9 -9.19 -19.09 17.02
C VAL A 9 -9.19 -18.29 18.32
N PHE A 10 -8.43 -17.19 18.36
CA PHE A 10 -8.45 -16.28 19.50
C PHE A 10 -8.67 -14.81 19.10
N GLN A 11 -9.43 -14.07 19.90
CA GLN A 11 -9.66 -12.64 19.72
C GLN A 11 -8.58 -11.78 20.38
N TRP A 12 -8.00 -10.84 19.62
CA TRP A 12 -7.14 -9.77 20.15
C TRP A 12 -7.94 -8.52 20.49
N ARG A 13 -7.78 -7.99 21.72
CA ARG A 13 -8.43 -6.74 22.16
C ARG A 13 -7.63 -5.51 21.70
N GLY A 14 -7.99 -4.97 20.53
CA GLY A 14 -7.48 -3.72 19.93
C GLY A 14 -8.54 -3.04 19.04
N PRO A 15 -8.29 -1.86 18.43
CA PRO A 15 -9.29 -1.17 17.62
C PRO A 15 -9.64 -1.99 16.37
N ALA A 16 -10.93 -2.34 16.24
CA ALA A 16 -11.54 -3.37 15.38
C ALA A 16 -11.14 -4.82 15.76
N PRO A 17 -12.09 -5.77 15.84
CA PRO A 17 -11.80 -7.10 16.37
C PRO A 17 -10.98 -7.92 15.36
N TYR A 18 -9.74 -8.22 15.72
CA TYR A 18 -8.88 -9.13 14.96
C TYR A 18 -8.93 -10.52 15.60
N PHE A 19 -9.27 -11.52 14.79
CA PHE A 19 -9.26 -12.93 15.15
C PHE A 19 -8.05 -13.59 14.49
N PHE A 20 -7.40 -14.52 15.19
CA PHE A 20 -6.19 -15.14 14.70
C PHE A 20 -6.15 -16.63 14.98
N VAL A 21 -5.35 -17.34 14.18
CA VAL A 21 -4.87 -18.70 14.48
C VAL A 21 -3.34 -18.65 14.46
N ALA A 22 -2.69 -19.25 15.44
CA ALA A 22 -1.24 -19.39 15.46
C ALA A 22 -0.80 -20.56 14.58
N THR A 23 0.25 -20.37 13.78
CA THR A 23 0.85 -21.48 13.02
C THR A 23 1.56 -22.47 13.97
N PRO A 24 1.61 -23.78 13.62
CA PRO A 24 2.37 -24.76 14.39
C PRO A 24 3.89 -24.52 14.29
N ALA A 25 4.64 -25.00 15.27
CA ALA A 25 6.08 -24.80 15.38
C ALA A 25 6.89 -25.20 14.14
N HIS A 26 6.49 -26.27 13.43
CA HIS A 26 7.17 -26.72 12.22
C HIS A 26 6.97 -25.74 11.04
N VAL A 27 5.80 -25.11 10.95
CA VAL A 27 5.52 -24.05 9.98
C VAL A 27 6.33 -22.81 10.35
N ASP A 28 6.37 -22.42 11.62
CA ASP A 28 7.15 -21.26 12.09
C ASP A 28 8.64 -21.40 11.82
N GLN A 29 9.20 -22.59 12.07
CA GLN A 29 10.61 -22.88 11.80
C GLN A 29 10.92 -22.69 10.31
N PHE A 30 10.06 -23.21 9.44
CA PHE A 30 10.21 -23.05 8.00
C PHE A 30 10.12 -21.58 7.58
N LEU A 31 9.07 -20.88 8.00
CA LEU A 31 8.83 -19.48 7.66
C LEU A 31 9.96 -18.56 8.16
N ARG A 32 10.54 -18.83 9.33
CA ARG A 32 11.72 -18.10 9.83
C ARG A 32 12.96 -18.36 8.97
N ALA A 33 13.24 -19.62 8.63
CA ALA A 33 14.42 -19.97 7.84
C ALA A 33 14.40 -19.34 6.43
N HIS A 34 13.21 -19.07 5.89
CA HIS A 34 13.02 -18.52 4.55
C HIS A 34 12.46 -17.08 4.58
N HIS A 35 12.49 -16.41 5.74
CA HIS A 35 11.82 -15.12 5.94
C HIS A 35 12.23 -14.08 4.89
N SER A 36 13.52 -13.97 4.59
CA SER A 36 14.07 -13.03 3.60
C SER A 36 13.60 -13.29 2.17
N GLU A 37 13.18 -14.51 1.84
CA GLU A 37 12.68 -14.90 0.50
C GLU A 37 11.15 -14.80 0.40
N LEU A 38 10.48 -14.76 1.55
CA LEU A 38 9.02 -14.84 1.68
C LEU A 38 8.37 -13.50 2.08
N THR A 39 9.17 -12.53 2.52
CA THR A 39 8.70 -11.19 2.89
C THR A 39 9.12 -10.15 1.87
N TYR A 40 8.29 -9.14 1.68
CA TYR A 40 8.61 -7.92 0.93
C TYR A 40 9.64 -7.01 1.65
N GLY A 41 10.40 -7.51 2.62
CA GLY A 41 11.29 -6.72 3.49
C GLY A 41 10.60 -6.06 4.69
N TRP A 42 9.31 -6.34 4.91
CA TRP A 42 8.46 -5.62 5.88
C TRP A 42 8.05 -6.46 7.10
N GLY A 43 8.57 -7.67 7.23
CA GLY A 43 8.38 -8.53 8.40
C GLY A 43 7.19 -9.49 8.28
N VAL A 44 6.12 -9.09 7.59
CA VAL A 44 4.95 -9.95 7.30
C VAL A 44 5.16 -10.82 6.06
N ILE A 45 4.50 -11.99 6.01
CA ILE A 45 4.62 -12.95 4.91
C ILE A 45 3.28 -13.05 4.16
N PRO A 46 3.19 -12.75 2.86
CA PRO A 46 1.97 -12.89 2.07
C PRO A 46 1.53 -14.34 2.00
N ALA A 47 0.23 -14.57 2.12
CA ALA A 47 -0.33 -15.91 2.15
C ALA A 47 -1.73 -15.94 1.52
N GLN A 48 -2.04 -17.08 0.92
CA GLN A 48 -3.40 -17.48 0.58
C GLN A 48 -3.86 -18.46 1.66
N VAL A 49 -5.04 -18.19 2.24
CA VAL A 49 -5.56 -18.93 3.39
C VAL A 49 -6.95 -19.40 3.05
N ARG A 50 -7.20 -20.69 3.24
CA ARG A 50 -8.50 -21.31 3.07
C ARG A 50 -8.94 -22.04 4.33
N ILE A 51 -10.19 -21.83 4.72
CA ILE A 51 -10.89 -22.60 5.74
C ILE A 51 -12.21 -23.04 5.13
N GLY A 52 -12.51 -24.35 5.24
CA GLY A 52 -13.68 -24.94 4.57
C GLY A 52 -13.65 -24.67 3.07
N THR A 53 -14.64 -23.91 2.59
CA THR A 53 -14.77 -23.53 1.17
C THR A 53 -14.30 -22.11 0.87
N THR A 54 -14.07 -21.30 1.90
CA THR A 54 -13.74 -19.88 1.77
C THR A 54 -12.24 -19.68 1.73
N GLU A 55 -11.76 -19.00 0.69
CA GLU A 55 -10.36 -18.66 0.50
C GLU A 55 -10.16 -17.15 0.44
N VAL A 56 -9.12 -16.65 1.10
CA VAL A 56 -8.77 -15.23 1.13
C VAL A 56 -7.26 -15.03 1.04
N THR A 57 -6.86 -13.91 0.43
CA THR A 57 -5.47 -13.44 0.49
C THR A 57 -5.26 -12.57 1.74
N THR A 58 -4.19 -12.84 2.48
CA THR A 58 -3.82 -12.14 3.71
C THR A 58 -2.29 -12.11 3.89
N SER A 59 -1.82 -11.58 5.01
CA SER A 59 -0.40 -11.62 5.37
C SER A 59 -0.24 -12.15 6.78
N LEU A 60 0.65 -13.13 6.94
CA LEU A 60 1.03 -13.69 8.23
C LEU A 60 1.80 -12.66 9.04
N ILE A 61 1.44 -12.50 10.30
CA ILE A 61 2.00 -11.48 11.17
C ILE A 61 2.95 -12.16 12.17
N PRO A 62 4.27 -11.86 12.16
CA PRO A 62 5.17 -12.38 13.18
C PRO A 62 4.82 -11.77 14.54
N LYS A 63 4.66 -12.61 15.56
CA LYS A 63 4.41 -12.17 16.92
C LYS A 63 4.95 -13.20 17.93
N ASP A 64 5.70 -12.74 18.93
CA ASP A 64 6.16 -13.57 20.06
C ASP A 64 6.78 -14.92 19.66
N GLY A 65 7.49 -14.95 18.52
CA GLY A 65 8.15 -16.15 18.01
C GLY A 65 7.29 -17.11 17.19
N VAL A 66 6.03 -16.75 16.91
CA VAL A 66 5.11 -17.48 16.01
C VAL A 66 4.62 -16.58 14.88
N TYR A 67 4.07 -17.15 13.80
CA TYR A 67 3.30 -16.40 12.82
C TYR A 67 1.80 -16.53 13.10
N LEU A 68 1.08 -15.41 13.02
CA LEU A 68 -0.36 -15.36 13.19
C LEU A 68 -1.04 -15.27 11.83
N VAL A 69 -2.04 -16.11 11.61
CA VAL A 69 -2.94 -16.08 10.45
C VAL A 69 -4.12 -15.17 10.77
N PRO A 70 -4.28 -13.99 10.13
CA PRO A 70 -5.42 -13.12 10.40
C PRO A 70 -6.70 -13.68 9.78
N LEU A 71 -7.71 -13.92 10.61
CA LEU A 71 -9.04 -14.34 10.19
C LEU A 71 -9.93 -13.12 9.95
N LYS A 72 -9.85 -12.60 8.72
CA LYS A 72 -10.68 -11.46 8.27
C LYS A 72 -12.17 -11.81 8.34
N VAL A 73 -13.01 -10.78 8.45
CA VAL A 73 -14.48 -10.93 8.41
C VAL A 73 -14.95 -11.72 7.19
N ALA A 74 -14.32 -11.52 6.03
CA ALA A 74 -14.63 -12.23 4.79
C ALA A 74 -14.33 -13.73 4.84
N LEU A 75 -13.40 -14.17 5.70
CA LEU A 75 -13.10 -15.58 5.93
C LEU A 75 -13.99 -16.16 7.04
N ARG A 76 -14.21 -15.40 8.12
CA ARG A 76 -14.96 -15.88 9.29
C ARG A 76 -16.45 -16.02 9.07
N ARG A 77 -17.10 -15.00 8.50
CA ARG A 77 -18.56 -14.95 8.43
C ARG A 77 -19.17 -16.06 7.57
N PRO A 78 -18.64 -16.38 6.37
CA PRO A 78 -19.19 -17.46 5.56
C PRO A 78 -19.03 -18.84 6.21
N GLU A 79 -17.94 -19.06 6.95
CA GLU A 79 -17.62 -20.33 7.60
C GLU A 79 -18.15 -20.41 9.05
N GLY A 80 -18.84 -19.37 9.55
CA GLY A 80 -19.44 -19.35 10.87
C GLY A 80 -18.44 -19.34 12.04
N ILE A 81 -17.23 -18.83 11.84
CA ILE A 81 -16.11 -18.93 12.79
C ILE A 81 -16.14 -17.79 13.82
N ASP A 82 -16.03 -18.13 15.10
CA ASP A 82 -15.91 -17.18 16.21
C ASP A 82 -14.76 -17.52 17.19
N ASP A 83 -14.70 -16.77 18.30
CA ASP A 83 -13.63 -16.89 19.32
C ASP A 83 -13.69 -18.27 20.01
N GLY A 84 -12.53 -18.93 20.13
CA GLY A 84 -12.38 -20.25 20.75
C GLY A 84 -12.62 -21.44 19.81
N ASP A 85 -13.03 -21.21 18.56
CA ASP A 85 -13.27 -22.30 17.61
C ASP A 85 -11.98 -23.02 17.20
N GLN A 86 -12.07 -24.33 16.96
CA GLN A 86 -10.99 -25.10 16.32
C GLN A 86 -11.24 -25.15 14.81
N VAL A 87 -10.29 -24.61 14.04
CA VAL A 87 -10.42 -24.53 12.58
C VAL A 87 -9.27 -25.25 11.89
N ARG A 88 -9.58 -25.91 10.78
CA ARG A 88 -8.57 -26.46 9.87
C ARG A 88 -8.19 -25.42 8.82
N VAL A 89 -6.95 -24.96 8.90
CA VAL A 89 -6.40 -23.94 8.03
C VAL A 89 -5.56 -24.58 6.94
N ARG A 90 -5.88 -24.26 5.68
CA ARG A 90 -5.00 -24.50 4.54
C ARG A 90 -4.26 -23.23 4.22
N LEU A 91 -2.94 -23.28 4.31
CA LEU A 91 -2.06 -22.14 4.18
C LEU A 91 -1.14 -22.35 2.99
N GLN A 92 -1.15 -21.42 2.04
CA GLN A 92 -0.21 -21.37 0.93
C GLN A 92 0.63 -20.11 0.99
N VAL A 93 1.94 -20.28 0.94
CA VAL A 93 2.92 -19.20 0.82
C VAL A 93 3.75 -19.42 -0.43
N SER A 94 3.87 -18.40 -1.26
CA SER A 94 4.63 -18.43 -2.50
C SER A 94 5.95 -17.67 -2.35
N ARG A 95 7.01 -18.19 -2.97
CA ARG A 95 8.26 -17.42 -3.12
C ARG A 95 7.97 -16.20 -3.98
N HIS A 96 8.72 -15.13 -3.75
CA HIS A 96 8.70 -13.99 -4.65
C HIS A 96 9.22 -14.39 -6.04
N HIS A 97 8.30 -14.63 -6.97
CA HIS A 97 8.33 -13.99 -8.28
C HIS A 97 7.32 -12.84 -8.20
N SER A 98 7.64 -11.71 -8.79
CA SER A 98 6.74 -10.56 -8.95
C SER A 98 5.48 -10.96 -9.74
N ASP A 99 4.50 -11.58 -9.10
CA ASP A 99 3.14 -11.77 -9.62
C ASP A 99 2.21 -12.27 -8.52
N VAL A 100 1.54 -11.33 -7.84
CA VAL A 100 0.20 -11.58 -7.32
C VAL A 100 -0.73 -11.02 -8.40
N PRO A 101 -1.73 -11.77 -8.90
CA PRO A 101 -2.65 -11.26 -9.90
C PRO A 101 -3.38 -10.04 -9.35
N ARG A 102 -3.08 -8.85 -9.87
CA ARG A 102 -3.97 -7.70 -9.72
C ARG A 102 -5.21 -8.00 -10.55
N GLU A 103 -6.37 -8.14 -9.92
CA GLU A 103 -7.65 -8.24 -10.63
C GLU A 103 -7.92 -6.96 -11.42
N SER A 104 -7.44 -6.95 -12.66
CA SER A 104 -8.01 -6.43 -13.91
C SER A 104 -6.85 -6.27 -14.89
N PRO A 105 -6.66 -7.18 -15.87
CA PRO A 105 -5.60 -7.03 -16.87
C PRO A 105 -5.82 -5.72 -17.63
N GLY A 106 -4.92 -4.76 -17.44
CA GLY A 106 -4.95 -3.46 -18.11
C GLY A 106 -5.12 -2.22 -17.21
N MET A 107 -5.29 -2.37 -15.89
CA MET A 107 -5.38 -1.22 -14.98
C MET A 107 -3.98 -0.78 -14.47
N SER A 108 -3.56 0.46 -14.74
CA SER A 108 -2.31 1.03 -14.18
C SER A 108 -2.61 1.94 -12.98
N THR A 109 -1.93 1.73 -11.86
CA THR A 109 -2.04 2.57 -10.66
C THR A 109 -0.80 3.45 -10.54
N PHE A 110 -0.99 4.76 -10.38
CA PHE A 110 0.11 5.72 -10.24
C PHE A 110 0.08 6.38 -8.87
N VAL A 111 1.25 6.43 -8.22
CA VAL A 111 1.47 7.40 -7.13
C VAL A 111 1.79 8.74 -7.75
N ILE A 112 1.11 9.79 -7.33
CA ILE A 112 1.38 11.16 -7.76
C ILE A 112 1.79 12.03 -6.58
N ASP A 113 2.70 12.97 -6.80
CA ASP A 113 3.03 14.01 -5.82
C ASP A 113 2.09 15.23 -5.89
N ALA A 114 2.28 16.17 -4.97
CA ALA A 114 1.46 17.38 -4.88
C ALA A 114 1.56 18.26 -6.15
N ALA A 115 2.74 18.36 -6.75
CA ALA A 115 2.95 19.17 -7.95
C ALA A 115 2.21 18.58 -9.17
N VAL A 116 2.26 17.25 -9.33
CA VAL A 116 1.50 16.52 -10.35
C VAL A 116 -0.01 16.68 -10.13
N ALA A 117 -0.49 16.56 -8.90
CA ALA A 117 -1.92 16.75 -8.58
C ALA A 117 -2.41 18.16 -8.94
N ILE A 118 -1.62 19.19 -8.62
CA ILE A 118 -1.93 20.58 -8.99
C ILE A 118 -1.95 20.74 -10.52
N LYS A 119 -1.00 20.15 -11.23
CA LYS A 119 -0.92 20.24 -12.69
C LYS A 119 -2.12 19.58 -13.36
N LEU A 120 -2.47 18.35 -12.95
CA LEU A 120 -3.65 17.63 -13.46
C LEU A 120 -4.94 18.42 -13.23
N ALA A 121 -5.11 19.00 -12.03
CA ALA A 121 -6.29 19.79 -11.69
C ALA A 121 -6.36 21.10 -12.48
N SER A 122 -5.25 21.82 -12.57
CA SER A 122 -5.15 23.08 -13.34
C SER A 122 -5.47 22.86 -14.83
N ASP A 123 -5.04 21.72 -15.38
CA ASP A 123 -5.28 21.35 -16.76
C ASP A 123 -6.67 20.72 -17.00
N ASN A 124 -7.49 20.55 -15.94
CA ASN A 124 -8.76 19.82 -15.98
C ASN A 124 -8.62 18.43 -16.65
N ALA A 125 -7.52 17.74 -16.32
CA ALA A 125 -7.15 16.49 -16.95
C ALA A 125 -8.17 15.37 -16.65
N VAL A 126 -8.49 14.58 -17.68
CA VAL A 126 -9.36 13.40 -17.56
C VAL A 126 -8.49 12.16 -17.43
N ILE A 127 -8.60 11.46 -16.30
CA ILE A 127 -7.86 10.22 -16.07
C ILE A 127 -8.56 9.08 -16.83
N PRO A 128 -7.86 8.35 -17.71
CA PRO A 128 -8.43 7.20 -18.40
C PRO A 128 -9.03 6.18 -17.44
N ALA A 129 -10.12 5.52 -17.81
CA ALA A 129 -10.82 4.57 -16.94
C ALA A 129 -9.95 3.40 -16.47
N ARG A 130 -8.89 3.07 -17.24
CA ARG A 130 -7.93 2.04 -16.86
C ARG A 130 -6.80 2.54 -15.96
N HIS A 131 -6.73 3.83 -15.68
CA HIS A 131 -5.73 4.39 -14.79
C HIS A 131 -6.37 4.77 -13.46
N SER A 132 -5.62 4.59 -12.38
CA SER A 132 -6.03 5.04 -11.05
C SER A 132 -4.90 5.82 -10.38
N LEU A 133 -5.28 6.75 -9.50
CA LEU A 133 -4.36 7.62 -8.78
C LEU A 133 -4.39 7.28 -7.29
N THR A 134 -3.21 7.19 -6.70
CA THR A 134 -3.04 7.04 -5.24
C THR A 134 -1.98 8.01 -4.74
N ALA A 135 -2.03 8.35 -3.45
CA ALA A 135 -1.04 9.24 -2.83
C ALA A 135 -1.00 9.06 -1.31
N PRO A 136 0.12 9.42 -0.66
CA PRO A 136 0.18 9.53 0.79
C PRO A 136 -0.81 10.59 1.32
N THR A 137 -1.30 10.43 2.56
CA THR A 137 -2.25 11.39 3.17
C THR A 137 -1.70 12.81 3.27
N LEU A 138 -0.36 12.96 3.38
CA LEU A 138 0.32 14.26 3.40
C LEU A 138 0.19 15.05 2.09
N LEU A 139 -0.18 14.42 0.97
CA LEU A 139 -0.36 15.15 -0.30
C LEU A 139 -1.34 16.32 -0.15
N ARG A 140 -2.38 16.16 0.68
CA ARG A 140 -3.40 17.21 0.88
C ARG A 140 -2.83 18.48 1.48
N SER A 141 -2.01 18.36 2.52
CA SER A 141 -1.39 19.52 3.17
C SER A 141 -0.31 20.14 2.29
N GLN A 142 0.44 19.32 1.54
CA GLN A 142 1.42 19.81 0.57
C GLN A 142 0.78 20.59 -0.58
N VAL A 143 -0.31 20.07 -1.15
CA VAL A 143 -1.10 20.77 -2.18
C VAL A 143 -1.57 22.13 -1.66
N LEU A 144 -2.17 22.17 -0.46
CA LEU A 144 -2.64 23.41 0.15
C LEU A 144 -1.49 24.42 0.31
N ALA A 145 -0.35 23.99 0.84
CA ALA A 145 0.82 24.84 1.04
C ALA A 145 1.37 25.39 -0.29
N LEU A 146 1.50 24.54 -1.31
CA LEU A 146 2.00 24.95 -2.63
C LEU A 146 1.07 25.95 -3.32
N VAL A 147 -0.24 25.68 -3.34
CA VAL A 147 -1.25 26.59 -3.93
C VAL A 147 -1.27 27.91 -3.18
N TYR A 148 -1.32 27.89 -1.85
CA TYR A 148 -1.30 29.12 -1.05
C TYR A 148 -0.03 29.94 -1.26
N ALA A 149 1.13 29.28 -1.34
CA ALA A 149 2.39 29.95 -1.62
C ALA A 149 2.40 30.60 -3.02
N SER A 150 1.80 29.95 -4.02
CA SER A 150 1.64 30.49 -5.38
C SER A 150 0.75 31.74 -5.40
N VAL A 151 -0.38 31.72 -4.68
CA VAL A 151 -1.25 32.90 -4.48
C VAL A 151 -0.47 34.03 -3.81
N ARG A 152 0.29 33.73 -2.75
CA ARG A 152 1.07 34.71 -2.00
C ARG A 152 2.22 35.31 -2.79
N ARG A 153 2.74 34.60 -3.80
CA ARG A 153 3.74 35.11 -4.76
C ARG A 153 3.11 35.87 -5.93
N GLY A 154 1.78 35.87 -6.06
CA GLY A 154 1.06 36.55 -7.14
C GLY A 154 1.11 35.81 -8.48
N GLU A 155 1.48 34.52 -8.48
CA GLU A 155 1.51 33.68 -9.69
C GLU A 155 0.09 33.30 -10.16
N VAL A 156 -0.84 33.16 -9.21
CA VAL A 156 -2.26 32.93 -9.43
C VAL A 156 -3.08 33.78 -8.46
N ASP A 157 -4.28 34.18 -8.86
CA ASP A 157 -5.20 34.86 -7.94
C ASP A 157 -5.85 33.87 -6.94
N GLU A 158 -6.43 34.39 -5.85
CA GLU A 158 -7.06 33.56 -4.80
C GLU A 158 -8.19 32.67 -5.33
N ARG A 159 -9.00 33.18 -6.26
CA ARG A 159 -10.14 32.44 -6.83
C ARG A 159 -9.63 31.25 -7.65
N THR A 160 -8.61 31.48 -8.46
CA THR A 160 -7.94 30.43 -9.25
C THR A 160 -7.30 29.40 -8.33
N GLY A 161 -6.58 29.81 -7.29
CA GLY A 161 -6.01 28.89 -6.30
C GLY A 161 -7.06 28.02 -5.61
N ARG A 162 -8.18 28.61 -5.15
CA ARG A 162 -9.29 27.84 -4.56
C ARG A 162 -9.91 26.85 -5.54
N LYS A 163 -10.08 27.25 -6.80
CA LYS A 163 -10.60 26.36 -7.84
C LYS A 163 -9.72 25.12 -8.02
N VAL A 164 -8.39 25.28 -8.06
CA VAL A 164 -7.45 24.15 -8.15
C VAL A 164 -7.64 23.17 -6.98
N LEU A 165 -7.79 23.67 -5.75
CA LEU A 165 -8.03 22.82 -4.58
C LEU A 165 -9.34 22.03 -4.68
N ASP A 166 -10.39 22.64 -5.21
CA ASP A 166 -11.67 21.96 -5.44
C ASP A 166 -11.58 20.93 -6.59
N ASP A 167 -10.91 21.27 -7.69
CA ASP A 167 -10.73 20.38 -8.85
C ASP A 167 -9.91 19.13 -8.50
N ILE A 168 -8.94 19.21 -7.58
CA ILE A 168 -8.19 18.05 -7.09
C ILE A 168 -9.12 16.99 -6.48
N ARG A 169 -10.24 17.39 -5.88
CA ARG A 169 -11.23 16.44 -5.33
C ARG A 169 -11.88 15.61 -6.43
N ALA A 170 -11.97 16.13 -7.66
CA ALA A 170 -12.53 15.43 -8.81
C ALA A 170 -11.58 14.36 -9.40
N LEU A 171 -10.28 14.41 -9.08
CA LEU A 171 -9.28 13.43 -9.54
C LEU A 171 -9.43 12.03 -8.89
N LYS A 172 -10.33 11.86 -7.91
CA LYS A 172 -10.61 10.58 -7.23
C LYS A 172 -9.35 9.87 -6.70
N ILE A 173 -8.41 10.64 -6.16
CA ILE A 173 -7.16 10.12 -5.60
C ILE A 173 -7.47 9.26 -4.37
N ARG A 174 -6.96 8.03 -4.35
CA ARG A 174 -6.97 7.18 -3.16
C ARG A 174 -5.86 7.64 -2.20
N PHE A 175 -6.20 7.90 -0.94
CA PHE A 175 -5.23 8.35 0.05
C PHE A 175 -4.89 7.21 1.03
N LEU A 176 -3.59 7.02 1.27
CA LEU A 176 -3.07 5.97 2.14
C LEU A 176 -2.03 6.57 3.07
N GLY A 177 -1.99 6.15 4.32
CA GLY A 177 -1.15 6.79 5.34
C GLY A 177 -1.38 6.14 6.68
N ASP A 178 -0.81 4.97 6.85
CA ASP A 178 -0.79 4.25 8.11
C ASP A 178 0.63 4.26 8.70
N ARG A 179 0.74 3.82 9.95
CA ARG A 179 2.02 3.74 10.67
C ARG A 179 3.04 2.85 9.95
N SER A 180 2.57 1.86 9.20
CA SER A 180 3.46 0.99 8.41
C SER A 180 4.15 1.81 7.33
N LEU A 181 3.40 2.61 6.56
CA LEU A 181 3.98 3.50 5.55
C LEU A 181 5.06 4.44 6.14
N GLU A 182 4.79 5.03 7.30
CA GLU A 182 5.74 5.92 8.00
C GLU A 182 7.01 5.17 8.43
N ASP A 183 6.87 4.01 9.07
CA ASP A 183 8.00 3.17 9.51
C ASP A 183 8.86 2.72 8.31
N HIS A 184 8.23 2.50 7.16
CA HIS A 184 8.88 2.10 5.93
C HIS A 184 9.63 3.26 5.27
N ALA A 185 9.01 4.44 5.25
CA ALA A 185 9.62 5.66 4.75
C ALA A 185 10.87 6.03 5.56
N TRP A 186 10.82 5.89 6.89
CA TRP A 186 11.98 6.11 7.75
C TRP A 186 13.16 5.21 7.39
N ARG A 187 12.93 3.90 7.23
CA ARG A 187 13.99 2.95 6.87
C ARG A 187 14.59 3.27 5.51
N LEU A 188 13.73 3.50 4.51
CA LEU A 188 14.19 3.80 3.16
C LEU A 188 14.97 5.11 3.11
N ALA A 189 14.51 6.16 3.81
CA ALA A 189 15.19 7.45 3.90
C ALA A 189 16.62 7.29 4.44
N ASN A 190 16.80 6.46 5.48
CA ASN A 190 18.12 6.16 6.03
C ASN A 190 18.99 5.36 5.04
N THR A 191 18.42 4.39 4.32
CA THR A 191 19.16 3.61 3.31
C THR A 191 19.67 4.46 2.16
N MET A 192 18.85 5.38 1.66
CA MET A 192 19.22 6.25 0.53
C MET A 192 19.89 7.57 0.96
N ASN A 193 20.03 7.80 2.28
CA ASN A 193 20.51 9.05 2.87
C ASN A 193 19.76 10.30 2.34
N TRP A 194 18.43 10.22 2.22
CA TRP A 194 17.59 11.30 1.70
C TRP A 194 17.14 12.24 2.82
N PRO A 195 17.22 13.57 2.63
CA PRO A 195 16.99 14.54 3.70
C PRO A 195 15.50 14.74 4.05
N ASP A 196 14.57 14.44 3.14
CA ASP A 196 13.14 14.70 3.33
C ASP A 196 12.32 13.40 3.35
N VAL A 197 12.01 12.90 4.55
CA VAL A 197 11.24 11.67 4.74
C VAL A 197 9.83 11.73 4.12
N HIS A 198 9.23 12.92 4.01
CA HIS A 198 7.91 13.07 3.39
C HIS A 198 7.93 12.72 1.91
N GLN A 199 9.04 13.00 1.22
CA GLN A 199 9.21 12.62 -0.19
C GLN A 199 9.39 11.11 -0.35
N VAL A 200 10.00 10.46 0.64
CA VAL A 200 10.23 9.01 0.64
C VAL A 200 8.93 8.23 0.78
N GLU A 201 7.91 8.77 1.46
CA GLU A 201 6.57 8.15 1.51
C GLU A 201 5.98 7.89 0.11
N TYR A 202 6.23 8.76 -0.87
CA TYR A 202 5.76 8.55 -2.24
C TYR A 202 6.45 7.34 -2.89
N ILE A 203 7.76 7.17 -2.65
CA ILE A 203 8.52 6.03 -3.17
C ILE A 203 8.02 4.74 -2.50
N VAL A 204 7.90 4.73 -1.18
CA VAL A 204 7.42 3.55 -0.44
C VAL A 204 6.00 3.20 -0.84
N LEU A 205 5.09 4.18 -0.93
CA LEU A 205 3.73 3.90 -1.36
C LEU A 205 3.70 3.30 -2.77
N THR A 206 4.62 3.73 -3.64
CA THR A 206 4.76 3.17 -4.99
C THR A 206 5.19 1.70 -4.92
N GLN A 207 6.19 1.38 -4.09
CA GLN A 207 6.65 -0.01 -3.88
C GLN A 207 5.51 -0.91 -3.39
N LEU A 208 4.65 -0.37 -2.52
CA LEU A 208 3.61 -1.16 -1.87
C LEU A 208 2.35 -1.35 -2.73
N GLN A 209 1.88 -0.30 -3.41
CA GLN A 209 0.51 -0.28 -3.93
C GLN A 209 0.35 0.35 -5.33
N ALA A 210 1.43 0.67 -6.06
CA ALA A 210 1.31 1.26 -7.40
C ALA A 210 2.26 0.62 -8.43
N ASP A 211 2.09 0.99 -9.69
CA ASP A 211 2.94 0.58 -10.82
C ASP A 211 4.09 1.55 -11.08
N ALA A 212 3.87 2.83 -10.84
CA ALA A 212 4.88 3.86 -11.05
C ALA A 212 4.64 5.10 -10.19
N LEU A 213 5.74 5.79 -9.90
CA LEU A 213 5.76 7.13 -9.33
C LEU A 213 5.75 8.16 -10.45
N VAL A 214 4.91 9.18 -10.31
CA VAL A 214 4.86 10.35 -11.19
C VAL A 214 5.08 11.58 -10.31
N THR A 215 6.15 12.31 -10.60
CA THR A 215 6.57 13.50 -9.86
C THR A 215 7.11 14.54 -10.83
N LEU A 216 6.90 15.83 -10.52
CA LEU A 216 7.54 16.94 -11.23
C LEU A 216 8.84 17.41 -10.55
N ASN A 217 9.27 16.73 -9.48
CA ASN A 217 10.55 16.98 -8.83
C ASN A 217 11.61 16.06 -9.45
N ASP A 218 12.51 16.64 -10.25
CA ASP A 218 13.55 15.89 -10.98
C ASP A 218 14.55 15.19 -10.03
N GLU A 219 14.87 15.81 -8.89
CA GLU A 219 15.77 15.21 -7.90
C GLU A 219 15.12 13.98 -7.27
N LEU A 220 13.84 14.09 -6.89
CA LEU A 220 13.07 12.96 -6.37
C LEU A 220 12.91 11.86 -7.42
N ALA A 221 12.60 12.22 -8.67
CA ALA A 221 12.49 11.27 -9.77
C ALA A 221 13.79 10.50 -9.99
N ALA A 222 14.93 11.19 -9.98
CA ALA A 222 16.24 10.58 -10.15
C ALA A 222 16.56 9.61 -9.00
N ALA A 223 16.32 10.02 -7.76
CA ALA A 223 16.53 9.18 -6.59
C ALA A 223 15.61 7.96 -6.56
N ALA A 224 14.34 8.13 -6.94
CA ALA A 224 13.32 7.08 -6.93
C ALA A 224 13.57 5.95 -7.93
N ARG A 225 14.23 6.22 -9.07
CA ARG A 225 14.49 5.21 -10.13
C ARG A 225 15.28 4.00 -9.65
N ALA A 226 16.07 4.14 -8.58
CA ALA A 226 16.78 3.01 -7.98
C ALA A 226 15.85 2.03 -7.23
N PHE A 227 14.62 2.46 -6.92
CA PHE A 227 13.70 1.74 -6.03
C PHE A 227 12.35 1.41 -6.66
N VAL A 228 11.88 2.22 -7.61
CA VAL A 228 10.57 2.10 -8.26
C VAL A 228 10.61 2.55 -9.71
N LYS A 229 9.65 2.08 -10.52
CA LYS A 229 9.42 2.63 -11.86
C LYS A 229 8.95 4.08 -11.72
N THR A 230 9.55 4.98 -12.50
CA THR A 230 9.06 6.35 -12.67
C THR A 230 8.32 6.47 -14.01
N ALA A 231 7.23 7.21 -14.03
CA ALA A 231 6.47 7.52 -15.23
C ALA A 231 6.29 9.03 -15.37
N SER A 232 6.02 9.47 -16.61
CA SER A 232 5.74 10.85 -16.94
C SER A 232 4.25 11.18 -16.72
N LEU A 233 3.93 12.48 -16.69
CA LEU A 233 2.54 12.92 -16.70
C LEU A 233 1.78 12.42 -17.93
N ALA A 234 2.46 12.31 -19.08
CA ALA A 234 1.83 11.82 -20.31
C ALA A 234 1.38 10.36 -20.17
N ASP A 235 2.16 9.53 -19.48
CA ASP A 235 1.81 8.11 -19.24
C ASP A 235 0.54 7.96 -18.40
N VAL A 236 0.26 8.91 -17.50
CA VAL A 236 -0.98 8.94 -16.71
C VAL A 236 -2.20 9.23 -17.58
N LEU A 237 -2.03 10.04 -18.63
CA LEU A 237 -3.11 10.54 -19.48
C LEU A 237 -3.34 9.69 -20.74
N GLN A 238 -2.32 8.96 -21.19
CA GLN A 238 -2.42 8.13 -22.38
C GLN A 238 -3.34 6.94 -22.17
N PRO A 239 -4.12 6.54 -23.21
CA PRO A 239 -4.95 5.35 -23.20
C PRO A 239 -4.16 4.02 -23.40
#